data_AF-A0A0C3GFN2-F1
#
_entry.id   AF-A0A0C3GFN2-F1
#
_cell.length_a   1.000
_cell.length_b   1.000
_cell.length_c   1.000
_cell.angle_alpha   90.00
_cell.angle_beta   90.00
_cell.angle_gamma   90.00
#
_symmetry.space_group_name_H-M   'P 1'
#
loop_
_entity.id
_entity.type
_entity.pdbx_description
1 polymer ?
#
loop_
_entity_poly.entity_id
_entity_poly.type
_entity_poly.pdbx_seq_one_letter_code
_entity_poly.pdbx_strand_id
1 'polypeptide(L)'
;LKHTPTAGEIAVVAFLFQLSKFGYSFPLSDSVFAHIDDISTPGFYTDTGPLDFTGLMRHFNKHGVYSYTGSLTTTTCTENVPWYISTEPIPLNVQTYNAVKKVVKFNARYTQNTLGKDNLLEVSASRLE
;
A
#
# COMPACT_ATOMS: atom_id res chain seq x y z
N LEU A 1 4.04 1.37 4.27
CA LEU A 1 4.73 1.23 5.58
C LEU A 1 3.77 1.68 6.67
N LYS A 2 3.63 0.89 7.73
CA LYS A 2 2.85 1.26 8.92
C LYS A 2 3.84 1.68 10.02
N HIS A 3 3.64 2.85 10.60
CA HIS A 3 4.46 3.39 11.68
C HIS A 3 3.61 3.63 12.93
N THR A 4 4.18 3.44 14.12
CA THR A 4 3.49 3.54 15.41
C THR A 4 4.24 4.52 16.32
N PRO A 5 3.86 5.81 16.38
CA PRO A 5 4.60 6.85 17.13
C PRO A 5 4.51 6.71 18.65
N THR A 6 3.38 6.19 19.16
CA THR A 6 3.10 5.92 20.58
C THR A 6 2.28 4.63 20.70
N ALA A 7 2.09 4.08 21.91
CA ALA A 7 1.32 2.85 22.12
C ALA A 7 -0.16 3.04 21.71
N GLY A 8 -0.49 2.81 20.43
CA GLY A 8 -1.85 2.80 19.90
C GLY A 8 -2.09 3.70 18.68
N GLU A 9 -1.25 4.70 18.44
CA GLU A 9 -1.41 5.60 17.29
C GLU A 9 -0.70 5.05 16.05
N ILE A 10 -1.37 5.05 14.90
CA ILE A 10 -0.86 4.48 13.65
C ILE A 10 -0.76 5.59 12.60
N ALA A 11 0.37 5.69 11.93
CA ALA A 11 0.53 6.46 10.69
C ALA A 11 0.87 5.53 9.52
N VAL A 12 0.43 5.90 8.31
CA VAL A 12 0.68 5.13 7.08
C VAL A 12 1.46 5.99 6.09
N VAL A 13 2.59 5.44 5.61
CA VAL A 13 3.34 6.00 4.48
C VAL A 13 3.15 5.08 3.27
N ALA A 14 2.62 5.61 2.18
CA ALA A 14 2.27 4.87 0.99
C ALA A 14 3.05 5.35 -0.25
N PHE A 15 3.33 4.40 -1.12
CA PHE A 15 3.96 4.61 -2.42
C PHE A 15 3.09 3.94 -3.47
N LEU A 16 2.88 4.62 -4.60
CA LEU A 16 2.20 4.05 -5.75
C LEU A 16 3.22 3.35 -6.64
N PHE A 17 2.82 2.27 -7.29
CA PHE A 17 3.63 1.60 -8.31
C PHE A 17 3.12 1.96 -9.69
N GLN A 18 4.05 2.21 -10.63
CA GLN A 18 3.77 2.38 -12.05
C GLN A 18 4.57 1.35 -12.84
N LEU A 19 3.91 0.65 -13.79
CA LEU A 19 4.61 -0.30 -14.64
C LEU A 19 5.66 0.40 -15.50
N SER A 20 6.88 -0.10 -15.45
CA SER A 20 7.99 0.41 -16.24
C SER A 20 7.94 -0.15 -17.66
N LYS A 21 7.96 0.75 -18.65
CA LYS A 21 8.06 0.39 -20.07
C LYS A 21 9.40 -0.26 -20.44
N PHE A 22 10.43 -0.04 -19.62
CA PHE A 22 11.80 -0.49 -19.88
C PHE A 22 12.20 -1.69 -19.01
N GLY A 23 11.25 -2.28 -18.27
CA GLY A 23 11.52 -3.43 -17.40
C GLY A 23 12.23 -3.08 -16.10
N TYR A 24 12.42 -1.79 -15.78
CA TYR A 24 13.01 -1.39 -14.51
C TYR A 24 12.06 -1.64 -13.33
N SER A 25 12.66 -1.94 -12.20
CA SER A 25 12.00 -2.09 -10.92
C SER A 25 12.78 -1.32 -9.86
N PHE A 26 12.08 -0.90 -8.81
CA PHE A 26 12.72 -0.23 -7.70
C PHE A 26 13.53 -1.25 -6.88
N PRO A 27 14.83 -1.04 -6.57
CA PRO A 27 15.68 -2.10 -6.01
C PRO A 27 15.15 -2.74 -4.73
N LEU A 28 14.56 -1.96 -3.83
CA LEU A 28 13.93 -2.49 -2.62
C LEU A 28 12.76 -3.44 -2.95
N SER A 29 11.99 -3.14 -4.00
CA SER A 29 10.89 -4.01 -4.44
C SER A 29 11.39 -5.35 -4.96
N ASP A 30 12.52 -5.37 -5.65
CA ASP A 30 13.13 -6.62 -6.10
C ASP A 30 13.56 -7.48 -4.92
N SER A 31 14.17 -6.90 -3.88
CA SER A 31 14.53 -7.63 -2.66
C SER A 31 13.31 -8.14 -1.88
N VAL A 32 12.25 -7.34 -1.78
CA VAL A 32 11.02 -7.73 -1.06
C VAL A 32 10.29 -8.87 -1.76
N PHE A 33 10.26 -8.88 -3.10
CA PHE A 33 9.51 -9.86 -3.88
C PHE A 33 10.36 -11.01 -4.42
N ALA A 34 11.65 -11.11 -4.04
CA ALA A 34 12.56 -12.15 -4.52
C ALA A 34 12.04 -13.58 -4.28
N HIS A 35 11.34 -13.80 -3.17
CA HIS A 35 10.82 -15.10 -2.74
C HIS A 35 9.28 -15.20 -2.81
N ILE A 36 8.64 -14.40 -3.67
CA ILE A 36 7.17 -14.33 -3.73
C ILE A 36 6.50 -15.68 -4.07
N ASP A 37 7.16 -16.52 -4.88
CA ASP A 37 6.62 -17.83 -5.27
C ASP A 37 6.61 -18.84 -4.10
N ASP A 38 7.53 -18.69 -3.13
CA ASP A 38 7.65 -19.57 -1.95
C ASP A 38 6.44 -19.46 -1.01
N ILE A 39 5.67 -18.37 -1.13
CA ILE A 39 4.48 -18.07 -0.32
C ILE A 39 3.17 -18.10 -1.13
N SER A 40 3.15 -18.88 -2.22
CA SER A 40 1.96 -19.03 -3.08
C SER A 40 0.73 -19.60 -2.35
N THR A 41 0.94 -20.30 -1.23
CA THR A 41 -0.12 -20.90 -0.41
C THR A 41 -0.36 -20.06 0.86
N PRO A 42 -1.60 -19.66 1.16
CA PRO A 42 -1.91 -18.91 2.38
C PRO A 42 -1.44 -19.64 3.65
N GLY A 43 -0.81 -18.90 4.56
CA GLY A 43 -0.25 -19.42 5.82
C GLY A 43 1.23 -19.83 5.74
N PHE A 44 1.81 -19.88 4.54
CA PHE A 44 3.25 -20.07 4.36
C PHE A 44 4.00 -18.74 4.51
N TYR A 45 5.26 -18.83 4.92
CA TYR A 45 6.15 -17.69 5.10
C TYR A 45 7.54 -18.04 4.56
N THR A 46 8.31 -17.00 4.25
CA THR A 46 9.70 -17.07 3.82
C THR A 46 10.42 -15.82 4.34
N ASP A 47 11.74 -15.85 4.36
CA ASP A 47 12.55 -14.71 4.76
C ASP A 47 12.96 -13.88 3.56
N THR A 48 12.95 -12.57 3.72
CA THR A 48 13.62 -11.69 2.75
C THR A 48 15.12 -11.69 2.98
N GLY A 49 15.89 -11.36 1.95
CA GLY A 49 17.27 -10.90 2.14
C GLY A 49 17.34 -9.53 2.85
N PRO A 50 18.55 -8.96 3.00
CA PRO A 50 18.72 -7.61 3.53
C PRO A 50 17.94 -6.56 2.71
N LEU A 51 17.26 -5.65 3.41
CA LEU A 51 16.44 -4.60 2.80
C LEU A 51 17.11 -3.23 2.96
N ASP A 52 17.46 -2.58 1.85
CA ASP A 52 17.98 -1.22 1.84
C ASP A 52 16.87 -0.21 1.50
N PHE A 53 16.51 0.62 2.49
CA PHE A 53 15.49 1.65 2.36
C PHE A 53 16.05 3.01 1.91
N THR A 54 17.36 3.14 1.73
CA THR A 54 18.03 4.42 1.42
C THR A 54 17.44 5.07 0.17
N GLY A 55 17.24 4.27 -0.89
CA GLY A 55 16.59 4.74 -2.12
C GLY A 55 15.16 5.23 -1.86
N LEU A 56 14.39 4.51 -1.06
CA LEU A 56 12.99 4.81 -0.78
C LEU A 56 12.85 6.10 0.04
N MET A 57 13.71 6.28 1.05
CA MET A 57 13.77 7.50 1.85
C MET A 57 14.15 8.71 0.98
N ARG A 58 15.15 8.55 0.10
CA ARG A 58 15.53 9.61 -0.84
C ARG A 58 14.39 9.96 -1.79
N HIS A 59 13.68 8.97 -2.34
CA HIS A 59 12.51 9.17 -3.19
C HIS A 59 11.45 9.97 -2.43
N PHE A 60 11.08 9.52 -1.24
CA PHE A 60 10.05 10.17 -0.43
C PHE A 60 10.39 11.63 -0.11
N ASN A 61 11.64 11.90 0.28
CA ASN A 61 12.08 13.26 0.63
C ASN A 61 12.23 14.20 -0.58
N LYS A 62 12.39 13.65 -1.79
CA LYS A 62 12.57 14.43 -3.02
C LYS A 62 11.24 14.88 -3.64
N HIS A 63 10.17 14.12 -3.43
CA HIS A 63 8.88 14.32 -4.09
C HIS A 63 7.84 14.91 -3.13
N GLY A 64 6.77 15.47 -3.69
CA GLY A 64 5.64 15.95 -2.89
C GLY A 64 4.93 14.81 -2.17
N VAL A 65 4.17 15.16 -1.13
CA VAL A 65 3.42 14.20 -0.31
C VAL A 65 1.97 14.67 -0.19
N TYR A 66 1.02 13.83 -0.62
CA TYR A 66 -0.39 14.02 -0.26
C TYR A 66 -0.59 13.57 1.19
N SER A 67 -1.24 14.38 2.01
CA SER A 67 -1.53 14.06 3.40
C SER A 67 -2.99 14.23 3.73
N TYR A 68 -3.57 13.27 4.45
CA TYR A 68 -4.91 13.37 5.00
C TYR A 68 -5.07 12.47 6.23
N THR A 69 -6.05 12.76 7.07
CA THR A 69 -6.45 11.86 8.17
C THR A 69 -7.58 10.97 7.70
N GLY A 70 -7.40 9.66 7.78
CA GLY A 70 -8.35 8.66 7.32
C GLY A 70 -8.42 7.46 8.26
N SER A 71 -8.60 6.27 7.69
CA SER A 71 -8.70 5.02 8.44
C SER A 71 -7.84 3.91 7.85
N LEU A 72 -7.75 2.78 8.55
CA LEU A 72 -7.19 1.55 7.98
C LEU A 72 -8.07 1.02 6.85
N THR A 73 -7.45 0.52 5.78
CA THR A 73 -8.16 -0.06 4.64
C THR A 73 -8.57 -1.52 4.83
N THR A 74 -8.20 -2.12 5.98
CA THR A 74 -8.53 -3.50 6.38
C THR A 74 -9.45 -3.50 7.60
N THR A 75 -10.16 -4.61 7.81
CA THR A 75 -11.16 -4.75 8.87
C THR A 75 -10.65 -4.43 10.27
N THR A 76 -11.63 -4.03 11.08
CA THR A 76 -11.71 -2.98 12.14
C THR A 76 -11.68 -1.53 11.67
N CYS A 77 -11.12 -1.21 10.48
CA CYS A 77 -11.25 0.09 9.82
C CYS A 77 -10.98 1.30 10.74
N THR A 78 -10.06 1.18 11.70
CA THR A 78 -9.80 2.19 12.73
C THR A 78 -9.51 3.55 12.10
N GLU A 79 -10.23 4.57 12.56
CA GLU A 79 -10.11 5.96 12.11
C GLU A 79 -8.93 6.70 12.76
N ASN A 80 -8.80 7.99 12.44
CA ASN A 80 -7.75 8.88 12.94
C ASN A 80 -6.33 8.43 12.60
N VAL A 81 -6.16 7.83 11.42
CA VAL A 81 -4.88 7.39 10.88
C VAL A 81 -4.32 8.48 9.96
N PRO A 82 -3.19 9.12 10.27
CA PRO A 82 -2.51 10.01 9.34
C PRO A 82 -1.94 9.21 8.16
N TRP A 83 -2.34 9.58 6.95
CA TRP A 83 -1.86 9.03 5.70
C TRP A 83 -0.91 10.02 5.01
N TYR A 84 0.23 9.51 4.55
CA TYR A 84 1.22 10.22 3.76
C TYR A 84 1.49 9.43 2.48
N ILE A 85 1.14 9.97 1.33
CA ILE A 85 1.24 9.28 0.03
C ILE A 85 2.23 10.03 -0.83
N SER A 86 3.30 9.36 -1.28
CA SER A 86 4.23 9.95 -2.25
C SER A 86 3.49 10.28 -3.54
N THR A 87 3.67 11.51 -4.02
CA THR A 87 3.05 11.99 -5.26
C THR A 87 3.62 11.32 -6.50
N GLU A 88 4.87 10.86 -6.43
CA GLU A 88 5.56 10.22 -7.55
C GLU A 88 5.55 8.69 -7.39
N PRO A 89 5.04 7.93 -8.37
CA PRO A 89 5.07 6.48 -8.32
C PRO A 89 6.49 5.93 -8.51
N ILE A 90 6.77 4.77 -7.92
CA ILE A 90 8.02 4.04 -8.13
C ILE A 90 7.84 2.98 -9.24
N PRO A 91 8.88 2.72 -10.06
CA PRO A 91 8.79 1.78 -11.16
C PRO A 91 8.66 0.34 -10.68
N LEU A 92 7.83 -0.45 -11.35
CA LEU A 92 7.72 -1.90 -11.17
C LEU A 92 7.77 -2.59 -12.53
N ASN A 93 8.54 -3.67 -12.63
CA ASN A 93 8.57 -4.46 -13.85
C ASN A 93 7.31 -5.35 -13.97
N VAL A 94 6.94 -5.74 -15.19
CA VAL A 94 5.72 -6.51 -15.46
C VAL A 94 5.76 -7.92 -14.87
N GLN A 95 6.95 -8.55 -14.83
CA GLN A 95 7.13 -9.89 -14.26
C GLN A 95 6.79 -9.90 -12.76
N THR A 96 7.38 -8.98 -11.99
CA THR A 96 7.12 -8.82 -10.56
C THR A 96 5.66 -8.47 -10.29
N TYR A 97 5.07 -7.55 -11.07
CA TYR A 97 3.64 -7.23 -10.95
C TYR A 97 2.75 -8.47 -11.10
N ASN A 98 2.99 -9.29 -12.12
CA ASN A 98 2.20 -10.49 -12.37
C ASN A 98 2.40 -11.56 -11.28
N ALA A 99 3.64 -11.73 -10.79
CA ALA A 99 3.94 -12.66 -9.70
C ALA A 99 3.23 -12.25 -8.40
N VAL A 100 3.32 -10.98 -8.01
CA VAL A 100 2.61 -10.45 -6.84
C VAL A 100 1.10 -10.59 -7.02
N LYS A 101 0.55 -10.26 -8.19
CA LYS A 101 -0.88 -10.40 -8.48
C LYS A 101 -1.36 -11.86 -8.39
N LYS A 102 -0.56 -12.83 -8.82
CA LYS A 102 -0.89 -14.26 -8.73
C LYS A 102 -1.06 -14.71 -7.27
N VAL A 103 -0.18 -14.26 -6.39
CA VAL A 103 -0.17 -14.64 -4.97
C VAL A 103 -1.21 -13.85 -4.17
N VAL A 104 -1.21 -12.52 -4.29
CA VAL A 104 -2.08 -11.61 -3.53
C VAL A 104 -3.52 -11.61 -4.05
N LYS A 105 -3.72 -11.93 -5.34
CA LYS A 105 -5.00 -11.81 -6.06
C LYS A 105 -5.50 -10.37 -6.06
N PHE A 106 -6.68 -10.12 -5.52
CA PHE A 106 -7.27 -8.79 -5.39
C PHE A 106 -7.59 -8.51 -3.92
N ASN A 107 -6.98 -7.47 -3.36
CA ASN A 107 -7.10 -7.10 -1.95
C ASN A 107 -7.31 -5.59 -1.74
N ALA A 108 -7.72 -4.86 -2.77
CA ALA A 108 -7.98 -3.43 -2.69
C ALA A 108 -9.44 -3.17 -2.28
N ARG A 109 -9.65 -2.40 -1.20
CA ARG A 109 -10.97 -1.88 -0.83
C ARG A 109 -11.42 -0.83 -1.85
N TYR A 110 -12.72 -0.78 -2.15
CA TYR A 110 -13.30 0.27 -2.98
C TYR A 110 -13.09 1.67 -2.35
N THR A 111 -13.03 2.71 -3.16
CA THR A 111 -12.87 4.10 -2.69
C THR A 111 -14.06 4.52 -1.85
N GLN A 112 -13.79 5.25 -0.76
CA GLN A 112 -14.84 5.71 0.15
C GLN A 112 -15.39 7.07 -0.28
N ASN A 113 -16.39 7.57 0.46
CA ASN A 113 -16.96 8.89 0.24
C ASN A 113 -15.90 9.99 0.47
N THR A 114 -16.26 11.22 0.13
CA THR A 114 -15.50 12.41 0.55
C THR A 114 -15.38 12.43 2.08
N LEU A 115 -14.23 12.88 2.58
CA LEU A 115 -13.97 12.95 4.02
C LEU A 115 -15.05 13.77 4.75
N GLY A 116 -15.48 13.26 5.91
CA GLY A 116 -16.54 13.88 6.72
C GLY A 116 -17.96 13.70 6.19
N LYS A 117 -18.16 12.92 5.12
CA LYS A 117 -19.48 12.52 4.63
C LYS A 117 -19.82 11.11 5.09
N ASP A 118 -21.12 10.81 5.13
CA ASP A 118 -21.66 9.52 5.51
C ASP A 118 -21.05 8.39 4.66
N ASN A 119 -20.98 7.20 5.25
CA ASN A 119 -20.44 6.04 4.57
C ASN A 119 -21.27 5.75 3.30
N LEU A 120 -20.62 5.44 2.17
CA LEU A 120 -21.33 5.17 0.91
C LEU A 120 -22.35 4.02 1.02
N LEU A 121 -22.08 3.03 1.88
CA LEU A 121 -23.01 1.94 2.14
C LEU A 121 -24.25 2.42 2.89
N GLU A 122 -24.11 3.36 3.82
CA GLU A 122 -25.22 3.97 4.56
C GLU A 122 -26.07 4.86 3.65
N VAL A 123 -25.43 5.66 2.80
CA VAL A 123 -26.10 6.46 1.75
C VAL A 123 -26.87 5.58 0.77
N SER A 124 -26.38 4.36 0.50
CA SER A 124 -27.06 3.41 -0.39
C SER A 124 -28.22 2.70 0.32
N ALA A 125 -28.06 2.37 1.60
CA ALA A 125 -29.10 1.71 2.40
C ALA A 125 -30.34 2.60 2.56
N SER A 126 -30.16 3.90 2.81
CA SER A 126 -31.27 4.85 2.97
C SER A 126 -32.08 5.12 1.70
N ARG A 127 -31.64 4.63 0.53
CA ARG A 127 -32.39 4.73 -0.74
C ARG A 127 -33.31 3.55 -1.02
N LEU A 128 -33.24 2.52 -0.18
CA LEU A 128 -34.09 1.33 -0.27
C LEU A 128 -35.33 1.45 0.64
N GLU A 129 -35.40 2.50 1.45
CA GLU A 129 -36.55 2.89 2.27
C GLU A 129 -37.37 3.98 1.56
#